data_AF-A0A7K0XRF5-F1
#
_entry.id   AF-A0A7K0XRF5-F1
#
_cell.length_a   1.000
_cell.length_b   1.000
_cell.length_c   1.000
_cell.angle_alpha   90.00
_cell.angle_beta   90.00
_cell.angle_gamma   90.00
#
_symmetry.space_group_name_H-M   'P 1'
#
loop_
_entity.id
_entity.type
_entity.pdbx_description
1 polymer ?
#
loop_
_entity_poly.entity_id
_entity_poly.type
_entity_poly.pdbx_seq_one_letter_code
_entity_poly.pdbx_strand_id
1 'polypeptide(L)'
;MEPGATARYSFSLSRSVILLMAMKSALIQGKLGDGRASCSSGAPERRPEMPRTGSQSVPEPGGSLRPGEARSPGPSMQELLDADTRAVPVALRDHGYSYRGSSDVPRSRYTSPEFAALEAEYMWRATWQVACREDEIDKTGDHVVYDVADESLIVTRQADGSIRAFHNSCLHRGTRLRNDDGRVGSFRCPFHGWTWGVDGRLTDLPCEWDFPHIAQSAETYCLPEARVARWCGWVFVNLDEGCEPFETYAAKLIDHFDTSFDFANRYATFHAVKEVPCNWKVCMEAFSEGYHVIATHPQILEFAGDANSEYSIWDDSPYVSRFVNGFGVQSPHLSDTLSPQQVVDAYLEFAARTPRGEGVRVGEDANPRAVVAAILRAGMAPRLGVDLDGVSDSEVLDAILYHLFPAFAPWAGLGQPLVYRWRPGRTPDTCFMDVWRLAPIPDSGAGAEPATCTRLGLDQSWKEAPR
;
A
#
# COMPACT_ATOMS: atom_id res chain seq x y z
N MET A 1 -42.25 -22.71 23.85
CA MET A 1 -41.95 -23.43 22.60
C MET A 1 -41.78 -22.39 21.50
N GLU A 2 -40.52 -22.16 21.13
CA GLU A 2 -40.04 -21.50 19.90
C GLU A 2 -40.55 -22.16 18.59
N PRO A 3 -40.12 -21.77 17.38
CA PRO A 3 -39.52 -20.51 16.86
C PRO A 3 -40.32 -20.00 15.63
N GLY A 4 -40.08 -18.87 14.95
CA GLY A 4 -38.91 -18.02 14.73
C GLY A 4 -38.81 -17.77 13.21
N ALA A 5 -39.21 -16.57 12.75
CA ALA A 5 -39.20 -16.19 11.34
C ALA A 5 -37.79 -15.81 10.89
N THR A 6 -37.29 -16.51 9.87
CA THR A 6 -36.01 -16.27 9.22
C THR A 6 -36.09 -15.02 8.33
N ALA A 7 -35.50 -13.91 8.77
CA ALA A 7 -35.26 -12.76 7.90
C ALA A 7 -34.01 -13.01 7.05
N ARG A 8 -34.21 -13.30 5.76
CA ARG A 8 -33.14 -13.30 4.75
C ARG A 8 -32.73 -11.85 4.48
N TYR A 9 -31.65 -11.39 5.09
CA TYR A 9 -31.02 -10.11 4.73
C TYR A 9 -29.95 -10.36 3.65
N SER A 10 -30.24 -9.89 2.44
CA SER A 10 -29.28 -9.75 1.35
C SER A 10 -28.27 -8.65 1.72
N PHE A 11 -27.03 -9.04 2.07
CA PHE A 11 -25.92 -8.09 2.13
C PHE A 11 -25.60 -7.60 0.71
N SER A 12 -26.15 -6.44 0.35
CA SER A 12 -25.66 -5.66 -0.78
C SER A 12 -24.35 -5.01 -0.35
N LEU A 13 -23.21 -5.67 -0.64
CA LEU A 13 -21.90 -5.03 -0.63
C LEU A 13 -21.99 -3.75 -1.48
N SER A 14 -21.79 -2.60 -0.83
CA SER A 14 -21.81 -1.30 -1.47
C SER A 14 -20.82 -1.29 -2.65
N ARG A 15 -21.23 -0.71 -3.79
CA ARG A 15 -20.43 -0.53 -5.01
C ARG A 15 -19.04 0.06 -4.75
N SER A 16 -18.81 0.68 -3.60
CA SER A 16 -17.52 1.27 -3.19
C SER A 16 -16.41 0.25 -2.91
N VAL A 17 -16.72 -0.96 -2.41
CA VAL A 17 -15.71 -2.02 -2.17
C VAL A 17 -15.28 -2.67 -3.50
N ILE A 18 -16.22 -2.79 -4.45
CA ILE A 18 -15.95 -3.20 -5.84
C ILE A 18 -15.13 -2.13 -6.59
N LEU A 19 -15.16 -0.86 -6.16
CA LEU A 19 -14.46 0.24 -6.82
C LEU A 19 -12.95 0.30 -6.49
N LEU A 20 -12.52 -0.22 -5.34
CA LEU A 20 -11.10 -0.45 -5.03
C LEU A 20 -10.43 -1.37 -6.08
N MET A 21 -11.24 -2.24 -6.69
CA MET A 21 -10.80 -3.33 -7.58
C MET A 21 -10.61 -2.89 -9.02
N ALA A 22 -11.13 -1.72 -9.39
CA ALA A 22 -10.79 -1.10 -10.66
C ALA A 22 -9.33 -0.62 -10.69
N MET A 23 -8.62 -0.51 -9.55
CA MET A 23 -7.24 -0.02 -9.50
C MET A 23 -6.23 -1.01 -10.10
N LYS A 24 -6.39 -2.32 -9.88
CA LYS A 24 -5.46 -3.33 -10.42
C LYS A 24 -5.50 -3.35 -11.96
N SER A 25 -6.69 -3.12 -12.54
CA SER A 25 -6.85 -2.90 -13.97
C SER A 25 -6.41 -1.48 -14.39
N ALA A 26 -6.98 -0.41 -13.83
CA ALA A 26 -6.82 0.97 -14.32
C ALA A 26 -5.41 1.57 -14.13
N LEU A 27 -4.63 1.06 -13.17
CA LEU A 27 -3.26 1.53 -12.95
C LEU A 27 -2.28 0.86 -13.93
N ILE A 28 -2.30 -0.46 -14.13
CA ILE A 28 -1.38 -1.16 -15.06
C ILE A 28 -1.58 -0.68 -16.53
N GLN A 29 -2.82 -0.38 -16.89
CA GLN A 29 -3.33 0.81 -17.60
C GLN A 29 -2.75 1.40 -18.92
N GLY A 30 -1.84 0.81 -19.69
CA GLY A 30 -1.36 1.43 -20.96
C GLY A 30 -2.38 1.44 -22.11
N LYS A 31 -2.89 2.62 -22.49
CA LYS A 31 -3.69 2.99 -23.70
C LYS A 31 -5.03 2.25 -23.96
N LEU A 32 -6.06 3.04 -24.32
CA LEU A 32 -7.17 2.66 -25.22
C LEU A 32 -7.71 3.95 -25.83
N GLY A 33 -7.87 3.96 -27.16
CA GLY A 33 -8.14 5.13 -27.98
C GLY A 33 -9.57 5.67 -27.92
N ASP A 34 -9.71 6.88 -28.46
CA ASP A 34 -10.94 7.65 -28.59
C ASP A 34 -12.05 6.87 -29.33
N GLY A 35 -13.02 6.39 -28.57
CA GLY A 35 -14.29 5.89 -29.08
C GLY A 35 -15.43 6.48 -28.26
N ARG A 36 -16.02 7.59 -28.72
CA ARG A 36 -17.27 8.12 -28.17
C ARG A 36 -18.37 7.08 -28.36
N ALA A 37 -18.84 6.46 -27.28
CA ALA A 37 -20.07 5.67 -27.28
C ALA A 37 -21.20 6.47 -26.63
N SER A 38 -22.16 6.89 -27.46
CA SER A 38 -23.42 7.50 -27.06
C SER A 38 -24.30 6.51 -26.30
N CYS A 39 -24.96 6.97 -25.23
CA CYS A 39 -26.02 6.23 -24.54
C CYS A 39 -27.16 5.87 -25.49
N SER A 40 -27.33 4.59 -25.78
CA SER A 40 -28.62 4.02 -26.20
C SER A 40 -28.94 2.82 -25.33
N SER A 41 -30.15 2.80 -24.79
CA SER A 41 -30.74 1.74 -23.97
C SER A 41 -30.81 0.41 -24.73
N GLY A 42 -29.78 -0.42 -24.59
CA GLY A 42 -29.74 -1.81 -25.05
C GLY A 42 -29.92 -2.78 -23.88
N ALA A 43 -30.59 -3.91 -24.13
CA ALA A 43 -30.82 -5.00 -23.19
C ALA A 43 -29.50 -5.47 -22.50
N PRO A 44 -29.56 -6.02 -21.28
CA PRO A 44 -28.36 -6.41 -20.55
C PRO A 44 -27.57 -7.46 -21.33
N GLU A 45 -26.32 -7.13 -21.68
CA GLU A 45 -25.33 -8.11 -22.13
C GLU A 45 -25.19 -9.20 -21.07
N ARG A 46 -25.14 -10.46 -21.52
CA ARG A 46 -24.94 -11.61 -20.64
C ARG A 46 -23.62 -11.42 -19.91
N ARG A 47 -23.65 -11.45 -18.57
CA ARG A 47 -22.43 -11.61 -17.77
C ARG A 47 -21.70 -12.86 -18.25
N PRO A 48 -20.36 -12.84 -18.40
CA PRO A 48 -19.60 -14.06 -18.62
C PRO A 48 -19.96 -15.07 -17.54
N GLU A 49 -20.19 -16.32 -17.95
CA GLU A 49 -20.51 -17.44 -17.06
C GLU A 49 -19.34 -17.59 -16.08
N MET A 50 -19.59 -17.54 -14.77
CA MET A 50 -18.52 -17.73 -13.79
C MET A 50 -17.92 -19.13 -13.97
N PRO A 51 -16.59 -19.29 -13.84
CA PRO A 51 -15.97 -20.61 -13.79
C PRO A 51 -16.70 -21.48 -12.77
N ARG A 52 -16.94 -22.75 -13.10
CA ARG A 52 -17.59 -23.67 -12.17
C ARG A 52 -16.66 -23.85 -10.96
N THR A 53 -17.01 -23.24 -9.84
CA THR A 53 -16.31 -23.46 -8.57
C THR A 53 -16.70 -24.84 -8.08
N GLY A 54 -15.74 -25.77 -8.10
CA GLY A 54 -15.88 -27.08 -7.48
C GLY A 54 -15.37 -27.01 -6.05
N SER A 55 -16.11 -27.53 -5.07
CA SER A 55 -15.53 -27.81 -3.77
C SER A 55 -14.63 -29.04 -3.91
N GLN A 56 -13.34 -28.86 -4.19
CA GLN A 56 -12.39 -29.91 -3.85
C GLN A 56 -12.44 -30.04 -2.32
N SER A 57 -12.99 -31.16 -1.84
CA SER A 57 -13.00 -31.45 -0.41
C SER A 57 -11.55 -31.52 0.05
N VAL A 58 -11.14 -30.61 0.96
CA VAL A 58 -9.89 -30.76 1.69
C VAL A 58 -9.91 -32.18 2.28
N PRO A 59 -8.89 -33.02 2.03
CA PRO A 59 -8.86 -34.37 2.60
C PRO A 59 -9.09 -34.27 4.10
N GLU A 60 -10.14 -34.94 4.61
CA GLU A 60 -10.39 -35.04 6.05
C GLU A 60 -9.12 -35.60 6.70
N PRO A 61 -8.35 -34.80 7.44
CA PRO A 61 -7.12 -35.28 8.04
C PRO A 61 -7.50 -36.36 9.05
N GLY A 62 -6.85 -37.51 8.98
CA GLY A 62 -6.93 -38.51 10.04
C GLY A 62 -6.39 -37.92 11.34
N GLY A 63 -7.25 -37.27 12.12
CA GLY A 63 -6.92 -36.54 13.35
C GLY A 63 -7.28 -35.05 13.27
N SER A 64 -7.85 -34.49 14.34
CA SER A 64 -8.12 -33.04 14.44
C SER A 64 -6.80 -32.27 14.39
N LEU A 65 -6.56 -31.53 13.31
CA LEU A 65 -5.45 -30.58 13.22
C LEU A 65 -5.55 -29.53 14.34
N ARG A 66 -4.40 -29.00 14.80
CA ARG A 66 -4.40 -27.87 15.72
C ARG A 66 -4.82 -26.58 14.96
N PRO A 67 -5.41 -25.60 15.65
CA PRO A 67 -5.73 -24.31 15.04
C PRO A 67 -4.51 -23.70 14.33
N GLY A 68 -4.70 -23.25 13.09
CA GLY A 68 -3.64 -22.69 12.26
C GLY A 68 -2.74 -23.71 11.54
N GLU A 69 -2.97 -25.02 11.67
CA GLU A 69 -2.21 -26.04 10.91
C GLU A 69 -2.86 -26.41 9.57
N ALA A 70 -4.17 -26.23 9.42
CA ALA A 70 -4.88 -26.55 8.19
C ALA A 70 -4.36 -25.73 7.01
N ARG A 71 -4.14 -26.38 5.86
CA ARG A 71 -3.70 -25.75 4.62
C ARG A 71 -4.56 -26.25 3.46
N SER A 72 -4.78 -25.39 2.47
CA SER A 72 -5.38 -25.77 1.20
C SER A 72 -4.45 -26.75 0.47
N PRO A 73 -4.97 -27.75 -0.27
CA PRO A 73 -4.14 -28.55 -1.17
C PRO A 73 -3.49 -27.67 -2.24
N GLY A 74 -2.35 -28.11 -2.77
CA GLY A 74 -1.54 -27.36 -3.74
C GLY A 74 -0.17 -26.98 -3.17
N PRO A 75 0.71 -26.43 -4.02
CA PRO A 75 2.04 -26.02 -3.60
C PRO A 75 1.96 -24.84 -2.61
N SER A 76 2.76 -24.91 -1.56
CA SER A 76 3.06 -23.78 -0.69
C SER A 76 3.91 -22.74 -1.42
N MET A 77 3.94 -21.50 -0.90
CA MET A 77 4.84 -20.48 -1.43
C MET A 77 6.30 -20.92 -1.46
N GLN A 78 6.80 -21.60 -0.42
CA GLN A 78 8.20 -22.06 -0.39
C GLN A 78 8.50 -23.10 -1.49
N GLU A 79 7.56 -23.99 -1.80
CA GLU A 79 7.70 -24.93 -2.93
C GLU A 79 7.66 -24.20 -4.29
N LEU A 80 6.87 -23.12 -4.40
CA LEU A 80 6.91 -22.26 -5.60
C LEU A 80 8.27 -21.58 -5.75
N LEU A 81 8.84 -21.07 -4.65
CA LEU A 81 10.17 -20.47 -4.63
C LEU A 81 11.28 -21.47 -4.97
N ASP A 82 11.12 -22.75 -4.61
CA ASP A 82 12.08 -23.80 -5.01
C ASP A 82 12.06 -24.09 -6.51
N ALA A 83 10.94 -23.78 -7.18
CA ALA A 83 10.76 -23.98 -8.61
C ALA A 83 11.10 -22.75 -9.45
N ASP A 84 11.49 -21.62 -8.83
CA ASP A 84 11.91 -20.41 -9.53
C ASP A 84 13.17 -20.66 -10.37
N THR A 85 13.21 -20.08 -11.56
CA THR A 85 14.32 -20.27 -12.52
C THR A 85 15.55 -19.43 -12.23
N ARG A 86 15.44 -18.44 -11.35
CA ARG A 86 16.53 -17.56 -10.91
C ARG A 86 16.64 -17.59 -9.39
N ALA A 87 17.74 -17.07 -8.86
CA ALA A 87 17.97 -17.04 -7.42
C ALA A 87 16.86 -16.25 -6.72
N VAL A 88 16.22 -16.88 -5.73
CA VAL A 88 15.18 -16.26 -4.92
C VAL A 88 15.82 -15.35 -3.87
N PRO A 89 15.30 -14.13 -3.65
CA PRO A 89 15.80 -13.26 -2.61
C PRO A 89 15.67 -13.89 -1.22
N VAL A 90 16.72 -13.75 -0.40
CA VAL A 90 16.80 -14.40 0.92
C VAL A 90 15.66 -13.98 1.85
N ALA A 91 15.17 -12.75 1.72
CA ALA A 91 14.00 -12.26 2.45
C ALA A 91 12.76 -13.14 2.23
N LEU A 92 12.53 -13.67 1.02
CA LEU A 92 11.37 -14.53 0.73
C LEU A 92 11.47 -15.92 1.38
N ARG A 93 12.68 -16.32 1.78
CA ARG A 93 12.94 -17.56 2.53
C ARG A 93 12.79 -17.38 4.05
N ASP A 94 12.94 -16.16 4.55
CA ASP A 94 12.55 -15.85 5.93
C ASP A 94 11.02 -15.77 5.99
N HIS A 95 10.43 -16.77 6.64
CA HIS A 95 9.00 -16.88 6.84
C HIS A 95 8.71 -17.41 8.24
N GLY A 96 7.60 -16.97 8.83
CA GLY A 96 7.24 -17.33 10.19
C GLY A 96 5.75 -17.19 10.42
N TYR A 97 5.09 -18.27 10.85
CA TYR A 97 3.66 -18.23 11.16
C TYR A 97 3.43 -18.69 12.60
N SER A 98 2.70 -17.87 13.37
CA SER A 98 2.15 -18.27 14.65
C SER A 98 0.65 -18.02 14.69
N TYR A 99 -0.11 -18.98 15.20
CA TYR A 99 -1.56 -18.82 15.37
C TYR A 99 -1.84 -17.81 16.50
N ARG A 100 -2.40 -16.65 16.16
CA ARG A 100 -2.68 -15.54 17.12
C ARG A 100 -4.09 -15.56 17.71
N GLY A 101 -4.86 -16.62 17.46
CA GLY A 101 -6.25 -16.75 17.89
C GLY A 101 -7.26 -16.47 16.76
N SER A 102 -8.52 -16.79 17.03
CA SER A 102 -9.66 -16.62 16.11
C SER A 102 -10.83 -15.91 16.80
N SER A 103 -10.55 -15.14 17.84
CA SER A 103 -11.57 -14.36 18.54
C SER A 103 -12.08 -13.25 17.65
N ASP A 104 -13.39 -13.00 17.69
CA ASP A 104 -14.00 -11.93 16.93
C ASP A 104 -13.44 -10.56 17.33
N VAL A 105 -13.18 -9.72 16.32
CA VAL A 105 -12.88 -8.30 16.54
C VAL A 105 -14.21 -7.56 16.70
N PRO A 106 -14.44 -6.80 17.78
CA PRO A 106 -15.68 -6.07 17.97
C PRO A 106 -15.93 -5.09 16.82
N ARG A 107 -17.12 -5.13 16.21
CA ARG A 107 -17.54 -4.20 15.16
C ARG A 107 -17.35 -2.73 15.57
N SER A 108 -17.55 -2.41 16.85
CA SER A 108 -17.37 -1.06 17.36
C SER A 108 -15.99 -0.47 17.10
N ARG A 109 -14.94 -1.29 16.95
CA ARG A 109 -13.59 -0.79 16.57
C ARG A 109 -13.55 -0.12 15.20
N TYR A 110 -14.52 -0.39 14.34
CA TYR A 110 -14.62 0.16 12.99
C TYR A 110 -15.65 1.28 12.88
N THR A 111 -16.63 1.36 13.80
CA THR A 111 -17.78 2.26 13.65
C THR A 111 -17.98 3.25 14.81
N SER A 112 -17.30 3.07 15.94
CA SER A 112 -17.45 3.94 17.12
C SER A 112 -16.56 5.19 17.01
N PRO A 113 -17.13 6.39 17.10
CA PRO A 113 -16.35 7.62 17.25
C PRO A 113 -15.46 7.61 18.50
N GLU A 114 -15.94 7.02 19.60
CA GLU A 114 -15.19 6.90 20.85
C GLU A 114 -13.94 6.03 20.67
N PHE A 115 -14.05 4.91 19.94
CA PHE A 115 -12.88 4.08 19.65
C PHE A 115 -11.91 4.79 18.69
N ALA A 116 -12.41 5.52 17.69
CA ALA A 116 -11.55 6.32 16.81
C ALA A 116 -10.81 7.44 17.56
N ALA A 117 -11.44 8.04 18.59
CA ALA A 117 -10.77 9.00 19.47
C ALA A 117 -9.64 8.34 20.27
N LEU A 118 -9.82 7.10 20.75
CA LEU A 118 -8.74 6.33 21.37
C LEU A 118 -7.61 6.01 20.38
N GLU A 119 -7.93 5.68 19.12
CA GLU A 119 -6.89 5.51 18.08
C GLU A 119 -6.12 6.81 17.85
N ALA A 120 -6.81 7.95 17.79
CA ALA A 120 -6.19 9.28 17.66
C ALA A 120 -5.25 9.59 18.83
N GLU A 121 -5.67 9.31 20.06
CA GLU A 121 -4.90 9.61 21.27
C GLU A 121 -3.70 8.67 21.47
N TYR A 122 -3.92 7.36 21.33
CA TYR A 122 -2.95 6.34 21.77
C TYR A 122 -2.17 5.67 20.64
N MET A 123 -2.62 5.76 19.39
CA MET A 123 -1.98 5.08 18.26
C MET A 123 -1.39 6.07 17.26
N TRP A 124 -2.21 6.97 16.70
CA TRP A 124 -1.73 7.92 15.68
C TRP A 124 -0.69 8.92 16.21
N ARG A 125 -0.68 9.18 17.52
CA ARG A 125 0.36 10.00 18.16
C ARG A 125 1.64 9.23 18.50
N ALA A 126 1.60 7.91 18.58
CA ALA A 126 2.70 7.10 19.12
C ALA A 126 3.30 6.11 18.11
N THR A 127 2.96 6.24 16.83
CA THR A 127 3.42 5.32 15.76
C THR A 127 4.12 6.07 14.64
N TRP A 128 5.08 5.37 14.02
CA TRP A 128 5.78 5.86 12.83
C TRP A 128 4.85 5.83 11.62
N GLN A 129 4.79 6.96 10.90
CA GLN A 129 3.88 7.14 9.78
C GLN A 129 4.60 7.77 8.60
N VAL A 130 4.39 7.25 7.39
CA VAL A 130 4.89 7.90 6.19
C VAL A 130 4.19 9.23 5.99
N ALA A 131 4.95 10.32 5.93
CA ALA A 131 4.46 11.66 5.63
C ALA A 131 4.49 11.96 4.12
N CYS A 132 5.63 11.70 3.48
CA CYS A 132 5.87 11.93 2.05
C CYS A 132 7.07 11.12 1.59
N ARG A 133 7.37 11.20 0.29
CA ARG A 133 8.67 10.87 -0.26
C ARG A 133 9.61 12.07 -0.19
N GLU A 134 10.91 11.77 -0.17
CA GLU A 134 11.95 12.79 -0.15
C GLU A 134 11.99 13.67 -1.40
N ASP A 135 11.57 13.11 -2.54
CA ASP A 135 11.53 13.77 -3.84
C ASP A 135 10.33 14.73 -3.98
N GLU A 136 9.35 14.67 -3.07
CA GLU A 136 8.28 15.67 -2.92
C GLU A 136 8.76 16.96 -2.23
N ILE A 137 9.91 16.91 -1.54
CA ILE A 137 10.52 18.03 -0.81
C ILE A 137 12.01 18.21 -1.15
N ASP A 138 12.34 18.25 -2.44
CA ASP A 138 13.71 18.25 -2.95
C ASP A 138 14.55 19.46 -2.50
N LYS A 139 13.95 20.66 -2.43
CA LYS A 139 14.67 21.91 -2.17
C LYS A 139 14.43 22.42 -0.75
N THR A 140 15.38 23.18 -0.22
CA THR A 140 15.22 23.85 1.07
C THR A 140 13.95 24.71 1.08
N GLY A 141 13.17 24.55 2.16
CA GLY A 141 11.89 25.21 2.37
C GLY A 141 10.72 24.55 1.66
N ASP A 142 10.96 23.54 0.80
CA ASP A 142 9.89 22.66 0.34
C ASP A 142 9.32 21.95 1.58
N HIS A 143 8.00 21.84 1.61
CA HIS A 143 7.27 21.22 2.69
C HIS A 143 6.01 20.54 2.20
N VAL A 144 5.66 19.47 2.91
CA VAL A 144 4.32 18.89 2.88
C VAL A 144 3.61 19.16 4.20
N VAL A 145 2.31 19.26 4.12
CA VAL A 145 1.41 19.34 5.27
C VAL A 145 0.85 17.95 5.51
N TYR A 146 1.34 17.29 6.55
CA TYR A 146 0.91 15.96 6.94
C TYR A 146 -0.15 16.04 8.03
N ASP A 147 -1.38 15.66 7.68
CA ASP A 147 -2.51 15.57 8.61
C ASP A 147 -2.86 14.11 8.89
N VAL A 148 -3.11 13.83 10.17
CA VAL A 148 -3.61 12.53 10.65
C VAL A 148 -4.48 12.75 11.90
N ALA A 149 -5.69 12.20 11.90
CA ALA A 149 -6.69 12.48 12.92
C ALA A 149 -6.84 14.00 13.16
N ASP A 150 -6.60 14.47 14.38
CA ASP A 150 -6.65 15.90 14.76
C ASP A 150 -5.26 16.58 14.76
N GLU A 151 -4.20 15.86 14.35
CA GLU A 151 -2.83 16.37 14.30
C GLU A 151 -2.45 16.89 12.92
N SER A 152 -1.59 17.90 12.90
CA SER A 152 -1.03 18.49 11.67
C SER A 152 0.44 18.81 11.85
N LEU A 153 1.27 18.32 10.92
CA LEU A 153 2.71 18.57 10.87
C LEU A 153 3.10 19.29 9.58
N ILE A 154 4.08 20.17 9.68
CA ILE A 154 4.83 20.70 8.54
C ILE A 154 6.12 19.90 8.45
N VAL A 155 6.25 19.06 7.41
CA VAL A 155 7.47 18.28 7.16
C VAL A 155 8.27 19.00 6.09
N THR A 156 9.47 19.47 6.40
CA THR A 156 10.21 20.40 5.54
C THR A 156 11.70 20.12 5.44
N ARG A 157 12.26 20.31 4.24
CA ARG A 157 13.69 20.16 3.99
C ARG A 157 14.46 21.42 4.41
N GLN A 158 15.53 21.19 5.15
CA GLN A 158 16.43 22.21 5.67
C GLN A 158 17.51 22.61 4.66
N ALA A 159 18.29 23.65 4.98
CA ALA A 159 19.41 24.11 4.15
C ALA A 159 20.57 23.12 4.10
N ASP A 160 20.79 22.37 5.17
CA ASP A 160 21.83 21.33 5.29
C ASP A 160 21.40 19.98 4.69
N GLY A 161 20.20 19.90 4.10
CA GLY A 161 19.64 18.68 3.54
C GLY A 161 18.97 17.76 4.56
N SER A 162 18.98 18.07 5.86
CA SER A 162 18.16 17.37 6.85
C SER A 162 16.67 17.63 6.61
N ILE A 163 15.80 16.79 7.18
CA ILE A 163 14.35 16.96 7.14
C ILE A 163 13.86 17.05 8.57
N ARG A 164 12.99 18.03 8.85
CA ARG A 164 12.38 18.24 10.17
C ARG A 164 10.87 18.30 10.03
N ALA A 165 10.17 17.92 11.10
CA ALA A 165 8.72 17.94 11.17
C ALA A 165 8.30 18.78 12.37
N PHE A 166 7.48 19.81 12.13
CA PHE A 166 7.02 20.72 13.17
C PHE A 166 5.52 20.64 13.35
N HIS A 167 5.02 20.78 14.58
CA HIS A 167 3.59 20.98 14.80
C HIS A 167 3.10 22.22 14.06
N ASN A 168 2.06 22.05 13.24
CA ASN A 168 1.51 23.09 12.38
C ASN A 168 0.57 24.02 13.18
N SER A 169 1.07 24.57 14.28
CA SER A 169 0.29 25.34 15.24
C SER A 169 1.13 26.50 15.78
N CYS A 170 0.67 27.72 15.55
CA CYS A 170 1.31 28.93 16.04
C CYS A 170 1.33 28.96 17.59
N LEU A 171 2.49 29.18 18.20
CA LEU A 171 2.64 29.23 19.66
C LEU A 171 1.96 30.44 20.33
N HIS A 172 1.44 31.40 19.57
CA HIS A 172 0.67 32.51 20.12
C HIS A 172 -0.78 32.10 20.47
N ARG A 173 -1.55 31.60 19.50
CA ARG A 173 -2.99 31.27 19.67
C ARG A 173 -3.43 30.03 18.87
N GLY A 174 -2.50 29.14 18.53
CA GLY A 174 -2.79 27.88 17.86
C GLY A 174 -3.25 27.99 16.41
N THR A 175 -3.09 29.14 15.77
CA THR A 175 -3.43 29.30 14.35
C THR A 175 -2.56 28.39 13.49
N ARG A 176 -3.18 27.62 12.59
CA ARG A 176 -2.49 26.80 11.60
C ARG A 176 -1.56 27.65 10.74
N LEU A 177 -0.32 27.24 10.57
CA LEU A 177 0.71 28.01 9.87
C LEU A 177 0.65 27.78 8.36
N ARG A 178 0.40 26.53 7.93
CA ARG A 178 0.32 26.11 6.52
C ARG A 178 -0.93 25.27 6.26
N ASN A 179 -1.67 25.60 5.20
CA ASN A 179 -2.83 24.81 4.76
C ASN A 179 -2.46 23.80 3.67
N ASP A 180 -1.50 24.16 2.83
CA ASP A 180 -1.14 23.43 1.63
C ASP A 180 0.37 23.17 1.56
N ASP A 181 0.73 22.13 0.84
CA ASP A 181 2.10 21.81 0.44
C ASP A 181 2.71 22.97 -0.36
N GLY A 182 4.04 23.08 -0.38
CA GLY A 182 4.70 24.06 -1.24
C GLY A 182 6.10 24.42 -0.76
N ARG A 183 6.55 25.64 -1.09
CA ARG A 183 7.88 26.14 -0.74
C ARG A 183 7.83 27.50 -0.08
N VAL A 184 8.49 27.68 1.06
CA VAL A 184 8.58 28.97 1.75
C VAL A 184 9.99 29.22 2.30
N GLY A 185 10.36 30.49 2.48
CA GLY A 185 11.58 30.86 3.22
C GLY A 185 11.40 30.92 4.74
N SER A 186 10.15 30.92 5.22
CA SER A 186 9.79 31.02 6.63
C SER A 186 8.31 30.65 6.83
N PHE A 187 7.96 30.16 8.02
CA PHE A 187 6.58 29.91 8.44
C PHE A 187 6.03 31.13 9.17
N ARG A 188 5.33 32.00 8.44
CA ARG A 188 4.68 33.19 9.00
C ARG A 188 3.22 32.92 9.33
N CYS A 189 2.84 33.11 10.58
CA CYS A 189 1.45 32.97 11.04
C CYS A 189 0.55 34.03 10.37
N PRO A 190 -0.56 33.63 9.72
CA PRO A 190 -1.44 34.58 9.02
C PRO A 190 -2.25 35.47 9.96
N PHE A 191 -2.31 35.16 11.26
CA PHE A 191 -3.12 35.93 12.20
C PHE A 191 -2.39 37.19 12.70
N HIS A 192 -1.26 37.01 13.40
CA HIS A 192 -0.52 38.12 14.03
C HIS A 192 0.91 38.27 13.49
N GLY A 193 1.30 37.50 12.47
CA GLY A 193 2.59 37.67 11.80
C GLY A 193 3.82 37.15 12.55
N TRP A 194 3.67 36.43 13.67
CA TRP A 194 4.79 35.68 14.27
C TRP A 194 5.41 34.78 13.21
N THR A 195 6.72 34.83 13.06
CA THR A 195 7.42 34.14 11.98
C THR A 195 8.50 33.24 12.54
N TRP A 196 8.49 32.00 12.07
CA TRP A 196 9.54 31.03 12.31
C TRP A 196 10.34 30.80 11.04
N GLY A 197 11.65 30.57 11.18
CA GLY A 197 12.48 30.06 10.09
C GLY A 197 12.00 28.68 9.63
N VAL A 198 12.51 28.20 8.49
CA VAL A 198 12.27 26.81 8.04
C VAL A 198 12.84 25.77 9.02
N ASP A 199 13.74 26.21 9.90
CA ASP A 199 14.30 25.47 11.02
C ASP A 199 13.46 25.59 12.31
N GLY A 200 12.26 26.15 12.23
CA GLY A 200 11.34 26.27 13.35
C GLY A 200 11.78 27.24 14.45
N ARG A 201 12.89 28.00 14.28
CA ARG A 201 13.30 29.02 15.25
C ARG A 201 12.45 30.27 15.08
N LEU A 202 12.03 30.90 16.17
CA LEU A 202 11.32 32.19 16.10
C LEU A 202 12.28 33.27 15.57
N THR A 203 11.96 33.88 14.43
CA THR A 203 12.82 34.86 13.74
C THR A 203 12.26 36.28 13.75
N ASP A 204 10.94 36.43 13.83
CA ASP A 204 10.29 37.75 13.87
C ASP A 204 9.05 37.70 14.77
N LEU A 205 8.96 38.71 15.64
CA LEU A 205 7.87 38.92 16.58
C LEU A 205 7.37 40.36 16.42
N PRO A 206 6.24 40.58 15.71
CA PRO A 206 5.68 41.91 15.56
C PRO A 206 5.41 42.55 16.93
N CYS A 207 5.84 43.81 17.09
CA CYS A 207 5.78 44.55 18.35
C CYS A 207 6.51 43.84 19.51
N GLU A 208 7.70 43.26 19.24
CA GLU A 208 8.53 42.53 20.21
C GLU A 208 8.70 43.25 21.57
N TRP A 209 8.70 44.59 21.60
CA TRP A 209 8.80 45.38 22.84
C TRP A 209 7.64 45.13 23.83
N ASP A 210 6.48 44.69 23.36
CA ASP A 210 5.34 44.29 24.21
C ASP A 210 5.50 42.87 24.78
N PHE A 211 6.49 42.11 24.30
CA PHE A 211 6.73 40.71 24.61
C PHE A 211 8.15 40.43 25.12
N PRO A 212 8.68 41.17 26.12
CA PRO A 212 10.08 41.03 26.55
C PRO A 212 10.40 39.62 27.10
N HIS A 213 9.41 38.92 27.65
CA HIS A 213 9.56 37.55 28.18
C HIS A 213 9.73 36.50 27.07
N ILE A 214 9.22 36.75 25.87
CA ILE A 214 9.41 35.90 24.69
C ILE A 214 10.75 36.22 24.04
N ALA A 215 11.05 37.51 23.85
CA ALA A 215 12.32 37.96 23.28
C ALA A 215 13.54 37.44 24.06
N GLN A 216 13.44 37.42 25.39
CA GLN A 216 14.49 36.93 26.29
C GLN A 216 14.61 35.40 26.36
N SER A 217 13.62 34.67 25.82
CA SER A 217 13.54 33.20 25.86
C SER A 217 13.21 32.63 24.48
N ALA A 218 13.71 33.25 23.40
CA ALA A 218 13.28 32.91 22.03
C ALA A 218 13.48 31.41 21.69
N GLU A 219 14.48 30.76 22.30
CA GLU A 219 14.73 29.32 22.20
C GLU A 219 13.58 28.47 22.72
N THR A 220 12.82 28.91 23.73
CA THR A 220 11.64 28.20 24.25
C THR A 220 10.41 28.39 23.37
N TYR A 221 10.47 29.28 22.38
CA TYR A 221 9.39 29.55 21.42
C TYR A 221 9.73 29.03 20.01
N CYS A 222 10.66 28.08 19.90
CA CYS A 222 10.82 27.29 18.68
C CYS A 222 9.60 26.40 18.47
N LEU A 223 9.23 26.14 17.21
CA LEU A 223 8.14 25.21 16.90
C LEU A 223 8.44 23.83 17.48
N PRO A 224 7.51 23.21 18.22
CA PRO A 224 7.65 21.85 18.71
C PRO A 224 7.85 20.87 17.55
N GLU A 225 8.73 19.90 17.75
CA GLU A 225 9.15 18.96 16.72
C GLU A 225 8.56 17.56 16.94
N ALA A 226 8.18 16.93 15.83
CA ALA A 226 7.96 15.50 15.77
C ALA A 226 9.26 14.79 15.39
N ARG A 227 9.40 13.53 15.77
CA ARG A 227 10.51 12.67 15.36
C ARG A 227 10.43 12.41 13.85
N VAL A 228 11.58 12.39 13.20
CA VAL A 228 11.69 12.12 11.75
C VAL A 228 12.65 10.96 11.52
N ALA A 229 12.29 10.06 10.61
CA ALA A 229 13.17 9.03 10.08
C ALA A 229 13.12 9.04 8.54
N ARG A 230 14.20 8.57 7.92
CA ARG A 230 14.34 8.47 6.46
C ARG A 230 14.71 7.05 6.11
N TRP A 231 14.01 6.47 5.14
CA TRP A 231 14.30 5.12 4.67
C TRP A 231 13.87 4.94 3.22
N CYS A 232 14.79 4.52 2.35
CA CYS A 232 14.55 4.27 0.92
C CYS A 232 13.76 5.40 0.20
N GLY A 233 14.10 6.66 0.48
CA GLY A 233 13.43 7.82 -0.13
C GLY A 233 12.06 8.16 0.48
N TRP A 234 11.66 7.52 1.59
CA TRP A 234 10.47 7.84 2.37
C TRP A 234 10.81 8.62 3.63
N VAL A 235 9.93 9.55 3.99
CA VAL A 235 10.01 10.34 5.21
C VAL A 235 8.94 9.86 6.18
N PHE A 236 9.36 9.36 7.33
CA PHE A 236 8.49 8.93 8.41
C PHE A 236 8.47 9.97 9.53
N VAL A 237 7.32 10.12 10.18
CA VAL A 237 7.12 10.99 11.33
C VAL A 237 6.51 10.22 12.50
N ASN A 238 6.86 10.62 13.73
CA ASN A 238 6.22 10.15 14.96
C ASN A 238 6.06 11.34 15.93
N LEU A 239 4.86 11.53 16.47
CA LEU A 239 4.55 12.65 17.36
C LEU A 239 5.01 12.40 18.80
N ASP A 240 5.31 11.16 19.17
CA ASP A 240 5.86 10.81 20.47
C ASP A 240 7.38 10.99 20.49
N GLU A 241 7.86 11.95 21.27
CA GLU A 241 9.29 12.22 21.47
C GLU A 241 10.03 11.03 22.12
N GLY A 242 9.32 10.21 22.89
CA GLY A 242 9.83 9.03 23.57
C GLY A 242 9.69 7.74 22.76
N CYS A 243 9.28 7.84 21.48
CA CYS A 243 9.03 6.65 20.66
C CYS A 243 10.30 5.81 20.48
N GLU A 244 10.09 4.51 20.28
CA GLU A 244 11.17 3.63 19.84
C GLU A 244 11.78 4.12 18.50
N PRO A 245 13.10 4.03 18.30
CA PRO A 245 13.73 4.37 17.03
C PRO A 245 13.11 3.63 15.84
N PHE A 246 13.02 4.31 14.69
CA PHE A 246 12.42 3.74 13.48
C PHE A 246 13.10 2.45 13.04
N GLU A 247 14.43 2.38 13.19
CA GLU A 247 15.25 1.24 12.80
C GLU A 247 14.90 -0.03 13.59
N THR A 248 14.52 0.12 14.86
CA THR A 248 14.01 -1.00 15.67
C THR A 248 12.57 -1.32 15.29
N TYR A 249 11.74 -0.29 15.14
CA TYR A 249 10.32 -0.41 14.83
C TYR A 249 10.07 -1.14 13.50
N ALA A 250 10.86 -0.81 12.48
CA ALA A 250 10.77 -1.36 11.12
C ALA A 250 11.86 -2.40 10.82
N ALA A 251 12.51 -2.97 11.84
CA ALA A 251 13.73 -3.78 11.68
C ALA A 251 13.65 -4.86 10.60
N LYS A 252 12.57 -5.68 10.59
CA LYS A 252 12.40 -6.75 9.60
C LYS A 252 12.13 -6.22 8.19
N LEU A 253 11.42 -5.10 8.08
CA LEU A 253 11.20 -4.43 6.80
C LEU A 253 12.52 -3.92 6.22
N ILE A 254 13.32 -3.24 7.05
CA ILE A 254 14.63 -2.70 6.66
C ILE A 254 15.56 -3.83 6.24
N ASP A 255 15.73 -4.84 7.09
CA ASP A 255 16.58 -6.01 6.80
C ASP A 255 16.21 -6.69 5.49
N HIS A 256 14.91 -6.94 5.27
CA HIS A 256 14.45 -7.60 4.05
C HIS A 256 14.68 -6.74 2.80
N PHE A 257 14.39 -5.45 2.84
CA PHE A 257 14.57 -4.60 1.67
C PHE A 257 16.06 -4.34 1.40
N ASP A 258 16.86 -4.03 2.42
CA ASP A 258 18.29 -3.76 2.24
C ASP A 258 19.07 -4.96 1.70
N THR A 259 18.65 -6.19 2.05
CA THR A 259 19.32 -7.42 1.60
C THR A 259 18.80 -7.96 0.27
N SER A 260 17.54 -7.69 -0.08
CA SER A 260 16.83 -8.44 -1.12
C SER A 260 16.13 -7.59 -2.18
N PHE A 261 15.87 -6.31 -1.95
CA PHE A 261 15.06 -5.49 -2.85
C PHE A 261 15.62 -4.07 -3.03
N ASP A 262 15.94 -3.68 -4.27
CA ASP A 262 16.39 -2.32 -4.56
C ASP A 262 15.23 -1.33 -4.56
N PHE A 263 14.83 -0.89 -3.36
CA PHE A 263 13.71 0.03 -3.14
C PHE A 263 14.16 1.48 -3.01
N ALA A 264 15.41 1.71 -2.59
CA ALA A 264 15.99 3.05 -2.51
C ALA A 264 16.19 3.67 -3.90
N ASN A 265 16.49 2.87 -4.92
CA ASN A 265 16.71 3.32 -6.29
C ASN A 265 15.40 3.37 -7.10
N ARG A 266 14.35 3.98 -6.54
CA ARG A 266 13.04 4.09 -7.18
C ARG A 266 12.44 5.47 -7.04
N TYR A 267 11.67 5.87 -8.04
CA TYR A 267 10.93 7.14 -8.08
C TYR A 267 9.44 6.91 -8.33
N ALA A 268 8.60 7.84 -7.89
CA ALA A 268 7.15 7.73 -8.10
C ALA A 268 6.77 8.11 -9.54
N THR A 269 6.25 7.17 -10.32
CA THR A 269 5.65 7.43 -11.64
C THR A 269 4.18 7.79 -11.55
N PHE A 270 3.55 7.52 -10.41
CA PHE A 270 2.15 7.82 -10.14
C PHE A 270 1.97 8.04 -8.64
N HIS A 271 1.16 9.03 -8.27
CA HIS A 271 0.68 9.20 -6.90
C HIS A 271 -0.74 9.76 -6.93
N ALA A 272 -1.66 9.04 -6.29
CA ALA A 272 -2.99 9.54 -6.06
C ALA A 272 -3.49 9.19 -4.66
N VAL A 273 -4.33 10.07 -4.13
CA VAL A 273 -5.02 9.92 -2.85
C VAL A 273 -6.50 9.96 -3.12
N LYS A 274 -7.25 9.01 -2.56
CA LYS A 274 -8.71 9.02 -2.66
C LYS A 274 -9.34 8.96 -1.28
N GLU A 275 -10.36 9.78 -1.08
CA GLU A 275 -11.29 9.57 0.03
C GLU A 275 -12.22 8.38 -0.26
N VAL A 276 -12.25 7.42 0.65
CA VAL A 276 -13.02 6.17 0.55
C VAL A 276 -14.07 6.15 1.67
N PRO A 277 -15.34 5.81 1.38
CA PRO A 277 -16.42 5.78 2.37
C PRO A 277 -16.39 4.49 3.20
N CYS A 278 -15.28 4.24 3.89
CA CYS A 278 -15.17 3.20 4.90
C CYS A 278 -14.08 3.54 5.94
N ASN A 279 -14.10 2.81 7.06
CA ASN A 279 -13.04 2.89 8.06
C ASN A 279 -11.68 2.51 7.45
N TRP A 280 -10.63 3.22 7.86
CA TRP A 280 -9.26 3.00 7.36
C TRP A 280 -8.79 1.54 7.53
N LYS A 281 -9.16 0.89 8.64
CA LYS A 281 -8.80 -0.52 8.91
C LYS A 281 -9.42 -1.47 7.89
N VAL A 282 -10.69 -1.29 7.54
CA VAL A 282 -11.38 -2.13 6.54
C VAL A 282 -10.71 -1.98 5.17
N CYS A 283 -10.34 -0.74 4.81
CA CYS A 283 -9.67 -0.46 3.55
C CYS A 283 -8.28 -1.14 3.49
N MET A 284 -7.53 -1.06 4.59
CA MET A 284 -6.20 -1.66 4.74
C MET A 284 -6.25 -3.19 4.80
N GLU A 285 -7.15 -3.77 5.61
CA GLU A 285 -7.25 -5.23 5.84
C GLU A 285 -7.48 -6.02 4.54
N ALA A 286 -8.16 -5.43 3.55
CA ALA A 286 -8.33 -6.02 2.21
C ALA A 286 -7.01 -6.26 1.46
N PHE A 287 -5.90 -5.65 1.91
CA PHE A 287 -4.55 -5.83 1.37
C PHE A 287 -3.65 -6.62 2.33
N SER A 288 -4.19 -7.12 3.45
CA SER A 288 -3.45 -7.96 4.39
C SER A 288 -3.70 -9.46 4.16
N GLU A 289 -4.54 -9.83 3.18
CA GLU A 289 -4.95 -11.20 2.91
C GLU A 289 -5.33 -11.50 1.46
N GLY A 290 -5.30 -12.80 1.11
CA GLY A 290 -5.64 -13.35 -0.20
C GLY A 290 -6.92 -14.19 -0.23
N TYR A 291 -7.55 -14.43 0.92
CA TYR A 291 -8.78 -15.21 1.03
C TYR A 291 -9.94 -14.61 0.21
N HIS A 292 -10.04 -13.28 0.11
CA HIS A 292 -11.08 -12.64 -0.69
C HIS A 292 -10.98 -12.93 -2.19
N VAL A 293 -9.81 -13.35 -2.69
CA VAL A 293 -9.54 -13.55 -4.13
C VAL A 293 -10.51 -14.57 -4.72
N ILE A 294 -10.79 -15.65 -4.01
CA ILE A 294 -11.70 -16.74 -4.41
C ILE A 294 -13.04 -16.19 -4.92
N ALA A 295 -13.65 -15.30 -4.13
CA ALA A 295 -14.99 -14.79 -4.40
C ALA A 295 -14.97 -13.51 -5.23
N THR A 296 -13.97 -12.67 -4.99
CA THR A 296 -13.99 -11.27 -5.44
C THR A 296 -13.22 -11.05 -6.73
N HIS A 297 -12.26 -11.93 -7.01
CA HIS A 297 -11.44 -11.89 -8.21
C HIS A 297 -11.49 -13.22 -8.98
N PRO A 298 -12.69 -13.71 -9.37
CA PRO A 298 -12.82 -14.96 -10.10
C PRO A 298 -12.02 -14.96 -11.42
N GLN A 299 -11.75 -13.78 -11.99
CA GLN A 299 -10.97 -13.62 -13.22
C GLN A 299 -9.48 -13.95 -13.10
N ILE A 300 -8.94 -14.10 -11.87
CA ILE A 300 -7.53 -14.46 -11.67
C ILE A 300 -7.33 -15.88 -11.14
N LEU A 301 -8.41 -16.63 -10.89
CA LEU A 301 -8.32 -17.99 -10.34
C LEU A 301 -7.58 -18.96 -11.26
N GLU A 302 -7.56 -18.70 -12.56
CA GLU A 302 -6.81 -19.54 -13.52
C GLU A 302 -5.29 -19.41 -13.34
N PHE A 303 -4.80 -18.40 -12.61
CA PHE A 303 -3.37 -18.15 -12.42
C PHE A 303 -3.00 -17.56 -11.05
N ALA A 304 -3.85 -17.63 -10.03
CA ALA A 304 -3.55 -17.20 -8.67
C ALA A 304 -3.65 -18.36 -7.66
N GLY A 305 -2.59 -18.57 -6.88
CA GLY A 305 -2.52 -19.51 -5.75
C GLY A 305 -3.14 -18.95 -4.47
N ASP A 306 -4.32 -18.35 -4.58
CA ASP A 306 -5.01 -17.60 -3.54
C ASP A 306 -5.10 -18.31 -2.19
N ALA A 307 -5.60 -19.55 -2.19
CA ALA A 307 -5.78 -20.35 -0.98
C ALA A 307 -4.47 -20.82 -0.31
N ASN A 308 -3.34 -20.67 -0.99
CA ASN A 308 -2.00 -21.08 -0.53
C ASN A 308 -1.08 -19.88 -0.26
N SER A 309 -1.63 -18.68 -0.14
CA SER A 309 -0.89 -17.49 0.25
C SER A 309 -0.15 -17.68 1.57
N GLU A 310 1.08 -17.18 1.65
CA GLU A 310 1.91 -17.20 2.86
C GLU A 310 1.71 -15.91 3.67
N TYR A 311 1.59 -16.07 4.98
CA TYR A 311 1.51 -14.98 5.95
C TYR A 311 2.66 -15.11 6.92
N SER A 312 3.54 -14.11 6.92
CA SER A 312 4.68 -14.04 7.82
C SER A 312 4.49 -12.97 8.89
N ILE A 313 4.72 -13.36 10.13
CA ILE A 313 4.74 -12.51 11.32
C ILE A 313 5.95 -12.92 12.18
N TRP A 314 6.61 -11.93 12.76
CA TRP A 314 7.86 -12.12 13.50
C TRP A 314 7.71 -11.56 14.91
N ASP A 315 7.96 -12.38 15.93
CA ASP A 315 7.84 -11.94 17.33
C ASP A 315 8.92 -10.91 17.70
N ASP A 316 10.08 -10.95 17.03
CA ASP A 316 11.18 -10.00 17.16
C ASP A 316 11.00 -8.71 16.33
N SER A 317 9.97 -8.64 15.47
CA SER A 317 9.60 -7.42 14.74
C SER A 317 8.06 -7.28 14.67
N PRO A 318 7.42 -6.95 15.79
CA PRO A 318 5.96 -7.09 15.96
C PRO A 318 5.14 -6.08 15.14
N TYR A 319 5.77 -5.05 14.59
CA TYR A 319 5.10 -4.04 13.75
C TYR A 319 5.16 -4.37 12.26
N VAL A 320 5.88 -5.42 11.86
CA VAL A 320 6.04 -5.84 10.47
C VAL A 320 5.32 -7.17 10.24
N SER A 321 4.51 -7.24 9.20
CA SER A 321 4.01 -8.49 8.65
C SER A 321 4.21 -8.52 7.14
N ARG A 322 4.14 -9.72 6.56
CA ARG A 322 4.19 -9.90 5.11
C ARG A 322 3.13 -10.88 4.66
N PHE A 323 2.48 -10.53 3.56
CA PHE A 323 1.62 -11.40 2.78
C PHE A 323 2.31 -11.70 1.44
N VAL A 324 2.36 -12.98 1.05
CA VAL A 324 2.85 -13.40 -0.26
C VAL A 324 1.82 -14.28 -0.94
N ASN A 325 1.37 -13.89 -2.14
CA ASN A 325 0.49 -14.70 -2.97
C ASN A 325 1.15 -15.02 -4.32
N GLY A 326 1.29 -16.32 -4.58
CA GLY A 326 1.86 -16.85 -5.81
C GLY A 326 0.95 -16.65 -7.01
N PHE A 327 1.50 -16.22 -8.13
CA PHE A 327 0.81 -16.20 -9.43
C PHE A 327 1.44 -17.16 -10.44
N GLY A 328 0.76 -17.41 -11.56
CA GLY A 328 1.19 -18.42 -12.54
C GLY A 328 0.92 -19.87 -12.08
N VAL A 329 0.07 -20.05 -11.08
CA VAL A 329 -0.50 -21.34 -10.66
C VAL A 329 -2.00 -21.21 -10.54
N GLN A 330 -2.73 -22.26 -10.89
CA GLN A 330 -4.19 -22.24 -10.74
C GLN A 330 -4.62 -22.26 -9.27
N SER A 331 -5.77 -21.65 -8.98
CA SER A 331 -6.44 -21.75 -7.69
C SER A 331 -6.90 -23.18 -7.43
N PRO A 332 -6.74 -23.72 -6.20
CA PRO A 332 -7.31 -25.00 -5.80
C PRO A 332 -8.85 -25.05 -5.82
N HIS A 333 -9.51 -23.89 -5.95
CA HIS A 333 -10.98 -23.77 -5.98
C HIS A 333 -11.59 -23.93 -7.37
N LEU A 334 -10.78 -24.08 -8.42
CA LEU A 334 -11.26 -24.45 -9.74
C LEU A 334 -11.59 -25.95 -9.81
N SER A 335 -12.73 -26.30 -10.41
CA SER A 335 -13.11 -27.71 -10.61
C SER A 335 -12.22 -28.40 -11.63
N ASP A 336 -11.78 -27.65 -12.63
CA ASP A 336 -11.07 -28.17 -13.80
C ASP A 336 -9.56 -28.00 -13.57
N THR A 337 -8.79 -29.01 -13.98
CA THR A 337 -7.33 -28.89 -14.03
C THR A 337 -6.94 -28.24 -15.34
N LEU A 338 -6.29 -27.08 -15.27
CA LEU A 338 -5.82 -26.34 -16.41
C LEU A 338 -4.48 -26.91 -16.90
N SER A 339 -4.32 -26.97 -18.22
CA SER A 339 -3.02 -27.20 -18.84
C SER A 339 -2.09 -26.00 -18.63
N PRO A 340 -0.75 -26.20 -18.72
CA PRO A 340 0.19 -25.07 -18.67
C PRO A 340 -0.11 -23.95 -19.66
N GLN A 341 -0.54 -24.27 -20.88
CA GLN A 341 -0.93 -23.28 -21.88
C GLN A 341 -2.09 -22.40 -21.39
N GLN A 342 -3.11 -22.98 -20.77
CA GLN A 342 -4.27 -22.22 -20.28
C GLN A 342 -3.89 -21.27 -19.15
N VAL A 343 -3.02 -21.69 -18.23
CA VAL A 343 -2.52 -20.84 -17.14
C VAL A 343 -1.71 -19.66 -17.71
N VAL A 344 -0.81 -19.92 -18.65
CA VAL A 344 0.00 -18.87 -19.31
C VAL A 344 -0.90 -17.91 -20.09
N ASP A 345 -1.84 -18.41 -20.89
CA ASP A 345 -2.77 -17.58 -21.66
C ASP A 345 -3.61 -16.68 -20.76
N ALA A 346 -4.17 -17.24 -19.67
CA ALA A 346 -4.97 -16.46 -18.72
C ALA A 346 -4.14 -15.36 -18.03
N TYR A 347 -2.90 -15.67 -17.65
CA TYR A 347 -2.01 -14.66 -17.07
C TYR A 347 -1.69 -13.56 -18.08
N LEU A 348 -1.25 -13.91 -19.30
CA LEU A 348 -0.83 -12.93 -20.31
C LEU A 348 -2.01 -12.09 -20.80
N GLU A 349 -3.22 -12.64 -20.86
CA GLU A 349 -4.44 -11.88 -21.09
C GLU A 349 -4.62 -10.79 -20.04
N PHE A 350 -4.44 -11.13 -18.77
CA PHE A 350 -4.58 -10.18 -17.67
C PHE A 350 -3.45 -9.15 -17.62
N ALA A 351 -2.20 -9.60 -17.64
CA ALA A 351 -1.02 -8.77 -17.36
C ALA A 351 -0.50 -8.02 -18.60
N ALA A 352 -0.54 -8.65 -19.76
CA ALA A 352 0.04 -8.12 -21.01
C ALA A 352 -1.02 -7.78 -22.07
N ARG A 353 -2.31 -8.07 -21.83
CA ARG A 353 -3.41 -7.90 -22.79
C ARG A 353 -3.22 -8.69 -24.09
N THR A 354 -2.51 -9.82 -24.00
CA THR A 354 -2.36 -10.75 -25.12
C THR A 354 -3.61 -11.62 -25.19
N PRO A 355 -4.38 -11.61 -26.29
CA PRO A 355 -5.55 -12.49 -26.43
C PRO A 355 -5.17 -13.96 -26.28
N ARG A 356 -6.07 -14.77 -25.70
CA ARG A 356 -5.84 -16.21 -25.54
C ARG A 356 -5.56 -16.88 -26.89
N GLY A 357 -4.58 -17.78 -26.92
CA GLY A 357 -4.12 -18.43 -28.16
C GLY A 357 -3.23 -17.59 -29.08
N GLU A 358 -3.04 -16.29 -28.82
CA GLU A 358 -2.09 -15.43 -29.54
C GLU A 358 -0.73 -15.28 -28.82
N GLY A 359 -0.61 -15.90 -27.65
CA GLY A 359 0.63 -15.93 -26.87
C GLY A 359 1.67 -16.95 -27.37
N VAL A 360 2.60 -17.30 -26.50
CA VAL A 360 3.60 -18.33 -26.79
C VAL A 360 2.98 -19.71 -26.73
N ARG A 361 3.51 -20.66 -27.51
CA ARG A 361 3.18 -22.08 -27.32
C ARG A 361 3.94 -22.65 -26.14
N VAL A 362 3.22 -23.34 -25.27
CA VAL A 362 3.70 -23.89 -24.01
C VAL A 362 3.60 -25.42 -24.08
N GLY A 363 4.68 -26.11 -23.73
CA GLY A 363 4.68 -27.58 -23.66
C GLY A 363 3.83 -28.09 -22.50
N GLU A 364 3.32 -29.31 -22.62
CA GLU A 364 2.45 -29.93 -21.60
C GLU A 364 3.15 -30.14 -20.24
N ASP A 365 4.48 -30.27 -20.25
CA ASP A 365 5.31 -30.45 -19.04
C ASP A 365 5.99 -29.14 -18.58
N ALA A 366 5.70 -28.00 -19.22
CA ALA A 366 6.34 -26.74 -18.89
C ALA A 366 5.79 -26.16 -17.58
N ASN A 367 6.66 -25.53 -16.78
CA ASN A 367 6.25 -24.73 -15.63
C ASN A 367 5.65 -23.39 -16.12
N PRO A 368 4.35 -23.12 -15.91
CA PRO A 368 3.72 -21.87 -16.36
C PRO A 368 4.37 -20.63 -15.75
N ARG A 369 4.77 -20.68 -14.48
CA ARG A 369 5.43 -19.56 -13.77
C ARG A 369 6.70 -19.15 -14.50
N ALA A 370 7.58 -20.11 -14.76
CA ALA A 370 8.84 -19.87 -15.47
C ALA A 370 8.63 -19.21 -16.84
N VAL A 371 7.63 -19.69 -17.59
CA VAL A 371 7.29 -19.14 -18.92
C VAL A 371 6.81 -17.70 -18.82
N VAL A 372 5.84 -17.41 -17.93
CA VAL A 372 5.31 -16.05 -17.78
C VAL A 372 6.41 -15.11 -17.27
N ALA A 373 7.19 -15.52 -16.28
CA ALA A 373 8.28 -14.71 -15.73
C ALA A 373 9.32 -14.33 -16.79
N ALA A 374 9.71 -15.28 -17.64
CA ALA A 374 10.62 -15.02 -18.75
C ALA A 374 10.05 -13.97 -19.73
N ILE A 375 8.76 -14.09 -20.09
CA ILE A 375 8.09 -13.14 -20.99
C ILE A 375 8.03 -11.75 -20.36
N LEU A 376 7.63 -11.65 -19.09
CA LEU A 376 7.49 -10.37 -18.40
C LEU A 376 8.85 -9.71 -18.17
N ARG A 377 9.90 -10.44 -17.76
CA ARG A 377 11.26 -9.90 -17.67
C ARG A 377 11.73 -9.31 -18.99
N ALA A 378 11.60 -10.06 -20.08
CA ALA A 378 12.01 -9.62 -21.41
C ALA A 378 11.22 -8.39 -21.89
N GLY A 379 9.93 -8.30 -21.54
CA GLY A 379 9.08 -7.14 -21.86
C GLY A 379 9.33 -5.91 -20.99
N MET A 380 9.67 -6.11 -19.71
CA MET A 380 9.88 -5.03 -18.74
C MET A 380 11.26 -4.38 -18.85
N ALA A 381 12.32 -5.17 -19.02
CA ALA A 381 13.71 -4.69 -19.04
C ALA A 381 13.93 -3.49 -19.98
N PRO A 382 13.57 -3.53 -21.28
CA PRO A 382 13.77 -2.39 -22.18
C PRO A 382 12.88 -1.18 -21.85
N ARG A 383 11.70 -1.42 -21.25
CA ARG A 383 10.75 -0.37 -20.91
C ARG A 383 11.17 0.39 -19.65
N LEU A 384 11.74 -0.32 -18.68
CA LEU A 384 12.26 0.24 -17.44
C LEU A 384 13.70 0.75 -17.60
N GLY A 385 14.43 0.30 -18.62
CA GLY A 385 15.82 0.68 -18.85
C GLY A 385 16.75 0.11 -17.78
N VAL A 386 16.49 -1.11 -17.33
CA VAL A 386 17.26 -1.85 -16.32
C VAL A 386 17.44 -3.31 -16.74
N ASP A 387 18.52 -3.95 -16.30
CA ASP A 387 18.71 -5.39 -16.44
C ASP A 387 17.87 -6.16 -15.40
N LEU A 388 17.10 -7.13 -15.88
CA LEU A 388 16.24 -7.98 -15.06
C LEU A 388 16.62 -9.46 -15.13
N ASP A 389 17.73 -9.83 -15.77
CA ASP A 389 18.05 -11.26 -15.99
C ASP A 389 18.31 -12.01 -14.67
N GLY A 390 18.83 -11.30 -13.66
CA GLY A 390 19.05 -11.85 -12.31
C GLY A 390 17.80 -11.87 -11.41
N VAL A 391 16.70 -11.23 -11.81
CA VAL A 391 15.50 -11.07 -10.97
C VAL A 391 14.68 -12.37 -10.94
N SER A 392 14.26 -12.78 -9.74
CA SER A 392 13.48 -14.02 -9.52
C SER A 392 12.15 -14.05 -10.26
N ASP A 393 11.58 -15.24 -10.45
CA ASP A 393 10.24 -15.35 -11.03
C ASP A 393 9.23 -14.74 -10.07
N SER A 394 9.40 -14.96 -8.76
CA SER A 394 8.56 -14.36 -7.72
C SER A 394 8.58 -12.83 -7.68
N GLU A 395 9.74 -12.19 -7.82
CA GLU A 395 9.79 -10.72 -7.87
C GLU A 395 9.04 -10.14 -9.08
N VAL A 396 8.97 -10.90 -10.18
CA VAL A 396 8.31 -10.49 -11.42
C VAL A 396 6.82 -10.80 -11.39
N LEU A 397 6.43 -11.90 -10.76
CA LEU A 397 5.06 -12.40 -10.79
C LEU A 397 4.28 -12.06 -9.54
N ASP A 398 4.84 -12.39 -8.38
CA ASP A 398 4.08 -12.63 -7.16
C ASP A 398 3.67 -11.34 -6.45
N ALA A 399 2.58 -11.46 -5.71
CA ALA A 399 2.15 -10.42 -4.81
C ALA A 399 2.96 -10.49 -3.51
N ILE A 400 4.03 -9.71 -3.39
CA ILE A 400 4.89 -9.65 -2.20
C ILE A 400 4.64 -8.34 -1.47
N LEU A 401 3.72 -8.34 -0.51
CA LEU A 401 3.27 -7.14 0.18
C LEU A 401 3.69 -7.18 1.66
N TYR A 402 4.45 -6.16 2.06
CA TYR A 402 4.77 -5.93 3.46
C TYR A 402 3.76 -4.96 4.06
N HIS A 403 3.58 -5.05 5.38
CA HIS A 403 2.82 -4.10 6.14
C HIS A 403 3.64 -3.65 7.35
N LEU A 404 3.89 -2.35 7.44
CA LEU A 404 4.41 -1.69 8.62
C LEU A 404 3.25 -0.99 9.33
N PHE A 405 2.99 -1.39 10.57
CA PHE A 405 1.93 -0.82 11.37
C PHE A 405 2.12 0.71 11.57
N PRO A 406 1.05 1.52 11.54
CA PRO A 406 -0.33 1.11 11.34
C PRO A 406 -0.78 1.03 9.88
N ALA A 407 -0.12 1.73 8.95
CA ALA A 407 -0.74 1.99 7.65
C ALA A 407 0.25 2.30 6.52
N PHE A 408 1.39 1.61 6.46
CA PHE A 408 2.31 1.68 5.32
C PHE A 408 2.53 0.28 4.74
N ALA A 409 2.20 0.08 3.46
CA ALA A 409 2.30 -1.23 2.82
C ALA A 409 3.04 -1.15 1.47
N PRO A 410 4.38 -1.32 1.45
CA PRO A 410 5.14 -1.38 0.22
C PRO A 410 5.13 -2.78 -0.38
N TRP A 411 5.01 -2.84 -1.71
CA TRP A 411 5.24 -4.06 -2.46
C TRP A 411 6.74 -4.19 -2.77
N ALA A 412 7.30 -5.37 -2.53
CA ALA A 412 8.71 -5.62 -2.75
C ALA A 412 9.03 -5.97 -4.22
N GLY A 413 8.09 -6.63 -4.91
CA GLY A 413 8.26 -7.09 -6.28
C GLY A 413 8.34 -5.97 -7.33
N LEU A 414 8.81 -6.33 -8.53
CA LEU A 414 8.83 -5.48 -9.72
C LEU A 414 7.54 -5.59 -10.54
N GLY A 415 6.87 -6.75 -10.51
CA GLY A 415 5.61 -6.97 -11.24
C GLY A 415 4.46 -6.10 -10.72
N GLN A 416 4.48 -5.79 -9.43
CA GLN A 416 3.46 -4.98 -8.75
C GLN A 416 4.15 -3.90 -7.90
N PRO A 417 4.64 -2.81 -8.51
CA PRO A 417 5.50 -1.86 -7.82
C PRO A 417 4.67 -0.75 -7.15
N LEU A 418 3.69 -1.15 -6.35
CA LEU A 418 2.79 -0.23 -5.66
C LEU A 418 3.28 0.01 -4.23
N VAL A 419 2.84 1.12 -3.64
CA VAL A 419 2.97 1.38 -2.21
C VAL A 419 1.67 2.01 -1.75
N TYR A 420 1.16 1.56 -0.61
CA TYR A 420 -0.09 2.07 -0.05
C TYR A 420 0.14 2.77 1.28
N ARG A 421 -0.69 3.79 1.54
CA ARG A 421 -0.87 4.36 2.87
C ARG A 421 -2.36 4.58 3.14
N TRP A 422 -2.77 4.39 4.38
CA TRP A 422 -4.13 4.71 4.82
C TRP A 422 -4.12 5.68 5.99
N ARG A 423 -5.05 6.64 5.99
CA ARG A 423 -5.24 7.59 7.09
C ARG A 423 -6.72 7.68 7.45
N PRO A 424 -7.06 7.91 8.73
CA PRO A 424 -8.45 8.06 9.13
C PRO A 424 -9.03 9.32 8.49
N GLY A 425 -10.31 9.27 8.13
CA GLY A 425 -11.08 10.45 7.80
C GLY A 425 -11.52 11.20 9.06
N ARG A 426 -12.39 12.20 8.87
CA ARG A 426 -12.93 12.98 9.99
C ARG A 426 -13.86 12.17 10.91
N THR A 427 -14.41 11.08 10.39
CA THR A 427 -15.24 10.13 11.14
C THR A 427 -14.75 8.72 10.86
N PRO A 428 -15.17 7.71 11.65
CA PRO A 428 -14.87 6.31 11.37
C PRO A 428 -15.41 5.80 10.03
N ASP A 429 -16.27 6.56 9.35
CA ASP A 429 -16.96 6.16 8.12
C ASP A 429 -16.20 6.55 6.84
N THR A 430 -15.12 7.32 6.96
CA THR A 430 -14.26 7.65 5.82
C THR A 430 -12.78 7.44 6.12
N CYS A 431 -11.98 7.26 5.08
CA CYS A 431 -10.53 7.22 5.15
C CYS A 431 -9.91 7.79 3.88
N PHE A 432 -8.63 8.12 3.95
CA PHE A 432 -7.82 8.44 2.78
C PHE A 432 -6.94 7.24 2.45
N MET A 433 -7.01 6.77 1.21
CA MET A 433 -6.11 5.78 0.66
C MET A 433 -5.17 6.47 -0.32
N ASP A 434 -3.88 6.43 -0.02
CA ASP A 434 -2.81 6.85 -0.91
C ASP A 434 -2.29 5.64 -1.69
N VAL A 435 -2.02 5.82 -2.98
CA VAL A 435 -1.38 4.83 -3.84
C VAL A 435 -0.27 5.50 -4.63
N TRP A 436 0.95 5.02 -4.40
CA TRP A 436 2.09 5.31 -5.26
C TRP A 436 2.35 4.13 -6.19
N ARG A 437 2.80 4.43 -7.41
CA ARG A 437 3.53 3.47 -8.22
C ARG A 437 4.96 3.93 -8.33
N LEU A 438 5.86 3.04 -8.00
CA LEU A 438 7.28 3.27 -8.13
C LEU A 438 7.81 2.59 -9.40
N ALA A 439 8.81 3.18 -10.02
CA ALA A 439 9.62 2.52 -11.02
C ALA A 439 11.09 2.57 -10.61
N PRO A 440 11.91 1.56 -10.98
CA PRO A 440 13.36 1.67 -10.90
C PRO A 440 13.85 2.92 -11.62
N ILE A 441 14.86 3.59 -11.05
CA ILE A 441 15.59 4.62 -11.77
C ILE A 441 16.35 3.94 -12.92
N PRO A 442 16.22 4.40 -14.18
CA PRO A 442 16.91 3.76 -15.30
C PRO A 442 18.43 3.80 -15.15
N ASP A 443 19.14 2.79 -15.67
CA ASP A 443 20.62 2.68 -15.56
C ASP A 443 21.36 3.89 -16.15
N SER A 444 20.73 4.60 -17.08
CA SER A 444 21.24 5.85 -17.65
C SER A 444 21.34 7.02 -16.64
N GLY A 445 20.71 6.90 -15.46
CA GLY A 445 20.60 7.96 -14.47
C GLY A 445 19.68 9.10 -14.90
N ALA A 446 18.94 8.96 -16.00
CA ALA A 446 17.96 9.95 -16.44
C ALA A 446 16.85 10.08 -15.39
N GLY A 447 16.88 11.20 -14.66
CA GLY A 447 15.91 11.52 -13.62
C GLY A 447 14.53 11.71 -14.23
N ALA A 448 13.59 10.88 -13.82
CA ALA A 448 12.19 11.12 -14.09
C ALA A 448 11.64 11.99 -12.96
N GLU A 449 11.02 13.12 -13.33
CA GLU A 449 10.35 13.98 -12.36
C GLU A 449 9.28 13.16 -11.61
N PRO A 450 9.27 13.16 -10.27
CA PRO A 450 8.26 12.45 -9.50
C PRO A 450 6.86 12.91 -9.88
N ALA A 451 5.93 11.96 -9.96
CA ALA A 451 4.54 12.27 -10.22
C ALA A 451 3.97 13.17 -9.12
N THR A 452 3.26 14.22 -9.53
CA THR A 452 2.50 15.06 -8.61
C THR A 452 1.32 14.30 -8.03
N CYS A 453 1.09 14.44 -6.74
CA CYS A 453 -0.06 13.88 -6.03
C CYS A 453 -1.40 14.37 -6.62
N THR A 454 -2.25 13.43 -7.05
CA THR A 454 -3.64 13.74 -7.42
C THR A 454 -4.60 13.37 -6.30
N ARG A 455 -5.41 14.34 -5.85
CA ARG A 455 -6.42 14.11 -4.81
C ARG A 455 -7.81 13.91 -5.42
N LEU A 456 -8.45 12.80 -5.06
CA LEU A 456 -9.78 12.39 -5.51
C LEU A 456 -10.77 12.41 -4.33
N GLY A 457 -11.91 13.06 -4.53
CA GLY A 457 -13.01 13.06 -3.56
C GLY A 457 -13.76 11.72 -3.51
N LEU A 458 -14.74 11.64 -2.61
CA LEU A 458 -15.59 10.44 -2.40
C LEU A 458 -16.23 9.93 -3.70
N ASP A 459 -16.80 10.84 -4.49
CA ASP A 459 -17.58 10.49 -5.68
C ASP A 459 -16.72 10.25 -6.94
N GLN A 460 -15.43 10.57 -6.89
CA GLN A 460 -14.54 10.47 -8.05
C GLN A 460 -14.00 9.05 -8.22
N SER A 461 -13.86 8.59 -9.46
CA SER A 461 -13.25 7.31 -9.78
C SER A 461 -11.73 7.40 -9.72
N TRP A 462 -11.07 6.32 -9.30
CA TRP A 462 -9.62 6.14 -9.49
C TRP A 462 -9.16 6.31 -10.94
N LYS A 463 -10.06 6.11 -11.92
CA LYS A 463 -9.77 6.33 -13.35
C LYS A 463 -9.58 7.80 -13.73
N GLU A 464 -9.98 8.73 -12.86
CA GLU A 464 -9.81 10.17 -13.06
C GLU A 464 -8.40 10.64 -12.65
N ALA A 465 -7.63 9.82 -11.92
CA ALA A 465 -6.23 10.14 -11.65
C ALA A 465 -5.42 10.09 -12.97
N PRO A 466 -4.63 11.13 -13.27
CA PRO A 466 -3.75 11.15 -14.42
C PRO A 466 -2.75 10.00 -14.33
N ARG A 467 -2.48 9.38 -15.48
CA ARG A 467 -1.67 8.16 -15.60
C ARG A 467 -0.19 8.44 -15.71
#